data_AF-A0A7W1UHE9-F1
#
_entry.id   AF-A0A7W1UHE9-F1
#
_cell.length_a   1.000
_cell.length_b   1.000
_cell.length_c   1.000
_cell.angle_alpha   90.00
_cell.angle_beta   90.00
_cell.angle_gamma   90.00
#
_symmetry.space_group_name_H-M   'P 1'
#
loop_
_entity.id
_entity.type
_entity.pdbx_description
1 polymer ?
#
loop_
_entity_poly.entity_id
_entity_poly.type
_entity_poly.pdbx_seq_one_letter_code
_entity_poly.pdbx_strand_id
1 'polypeptide(L)'
;GWLSEMPAPHASHKLAQEALCRGLTVINQGEFFNTIFELNDNIGYMVKSGQDVLSSRSLFSAYMLDPSRRDEYLIAITENLLRHVKEEVEKNNSKFLVFYPVREDFEKRAMQMIKCVSDSQENIFRVSFDYKNALQRVIASDDLVIVNLPGGNEMVVSPSDRHFNDFGNELVMKKLNLSLMERSIFN
;
A
#
# COMPACT_ATOMS: atom_id res chain seq x y z
N GLY A 1 -20.46 13.08 -17.68
CA GLY A 1 -19.08 13.49 -18.06
C GLY A 1 -18.47 12.35 -18.84
N TRP A 2 -17.56 12.60 -19.78
CA TRP A 2 -17.08 11.57 -20.75
C TRP A 2 -16.62 10.23 -20.13
N LEU A 3 -16.31 10.20 -18.83
CA LEU A 3 -16.00 9.01 -18.06
C LEU A 3 -17.19 8.03 -17.89
N SER A 4 -18.43 8.49 -17.95
CA SER A 4 -19.66 7.67 -17.89
C SER A 4 -20.07 7.08 -19.24
N GLU A 5 -19.34 7.39 -20.32
CA GLU A 5 -19.67 7.00 -21.70
C GLU A 5 -18.75 5.90 -22.25
N MET A 6 -17.77 5.42 -21.49
CA MET A 6 -17.00 4.27 -21.93
C MET A 6 -17.78 2.97 -21.71
N PRO A 7 -17.76 2.05 -22.69
CA PRO A 7 -18.34 0.74 -22.51
C PRO A 7 -17.66 0.04 -21.34
N ALA A 8 -18.46 -0.62 -20.50
CA ALA A 8 -17.94 -1.49 -19.46
C ALA A 8 -17.00 -2.54 -20.09
N PRO A 9 -15.93 -2.96 -19.40
CA PRO A 9 -15.06 -4.01 -19.91
C PRO A 9 -15.89 -5.24 -20.31
N HIS A 10 -15.58 -5.82 -21.47
CA HIS A 10 -16.26 -7.01 -21.96
C HIS A 10 -16.29 -8.10 -20.88
N ALA A 11 -17.45 -8.73 -20.68
CA ALA A 11 -17.66 -9.73 -19.63
C ALA A 11 -16.62 -10.88 -19.64
N SER A 12 -16.07 -11.21 -20.82
CA SER A 12 -15.00 -12.19 -20.99
C SER A 12 -13.70 -11.81 -20.26
N HIS A 13 -13.34 -10.53 -20.22
CA HIS A 13 -12.15 -10.06 -19.53
C HIS A 13 -12.32 -10.13 -18.00
N LYS A 14 -13.51 -9.78 -17.49
CA LYS A 14 -13.84 -9.92 -16.07
C LYS A 14 -13.78 -11.38 -15.61
N LEU A 15 -14.40 -12.29 -16.37
CA LEU A 15 -14.40 -13.73 -16.07
C LEU A 15 -13.00 -14.36 -16.12
N ALA A 16 -12.14 -13.92 -17.06
CA ALA A 16 -10.76 -14.40 -17.16
C ALA A 16 -9.91 -13.96 -15.95
N GLN A 17 -10.14 -12.75 -15.43
CA GLN A 17 -9.42 -12.26 -14.24
C GLN A 17 -9.89 -12.95 -12.97
N GLU A 18 -11.19 -13.16 -12.81
CA GLU A 18 -11.75 -13.92 -11.68
C GLU A 18 -11.26 -15.37 -11.67
N ALA A 19 -11.08 -15.99 -12.85
CA ALA A 19 -10.56 -17.35 -12.96
C ALA A 19 -9.17 -17.52 -12.33
N LEU A 20 -8.32 -16.49 -12.37
CA LEU A 20 -6.99 -16.52 -11.75
C LEU A 20 -7.03 -16.45 -10.21
N CYS A 21 -8.15 -15.99 -9.65
CA CYS A 21 -8.38 -15.99 -8.20
C CYS A 21 -9.06 -17.27 -7.71
N ARG A 22 -9.55 -18.12 -8.62
CA ARG A 22 -10.17 -19.40 -8.26
C ARG A 22 -9.12 -20.35 -7.69
N GLY A 23 -9.47 -21.02 -6.59
CA GLY A 23 -8.59 -21.98 -5.91
C GLY A 23 -7.60 -21.37 -4.92
N LEU A 24 -7.56 -20.04 -4.79
CA LEU A 24 -6.82 -19.39 -3.71
C LEU A 24 -7.48 -19.68 -2.36
N THR A 25 -6.67 -19.76 -1.31
CA THR A 25 -7.18 -19.85 0.06
C THR A 25 -7.85 -18.54 0.44
N VAL A 26 -9.09 -18.62 0.90
CA VAL A 26 -9.89 -17.46 1.27
C VAL A 26 -9.74 -17.17 2.75
N ILE A 27 -9.49 -15.91 3.09
CA ILE A 27 -9.27 -15.48 4.47
C ILE A 27 -9.81 -14.06 4.68
N ASN A 28 -10.36 -13.78 5.86
CA ASN A 28 -10.86 -12.43 6.16
C ASN A 28 -9.70 -11.45 6.36
N GLN A 29 -9.86 -10.19 5.98
CA GLN A 29 -8.83 -9.16 6.09
C GLN A 29 -8.21 -9.05 7.49
N GLY A 30 -9.05 -8.97 8.54
CA GLY A 30 -8.55 -8.89 9.91
C GLY A 30 -7.77 -10.14 10.33
N GLU A 31 -8.27 -11.32 9.97
CA GLU A 31 -7.62 -12.59 10.23
C GLU A 31 -6.27 -12.70 9.51
N PHE A 32 -6.22 -12.32 8.23
CA PHE A 32 -5.00 -12.32 7.43
C PHE A 32 -3.91 -11.46 8.09
N PHE A 33 -4.21 -10.20 8.42
CA PHE A 33 -3.20 -9.31 9.00
C PHE A 33 -2.79 -9.67 10.43
N ASN A 34 -3.68 -10.32 11.19
CA ASN A 34 -3.37 -10.83 12.53
C ASN A 34 -2.46 -12.07 12.46
N THR A 35 -2.71 -12.97 11.51
CA THR A 35 -2.06 -14.29 11.43
C THR A 35 -0.99 -14.41 10.35
N ILE A 36 -0.67 -13.35 9.61
CA ILE A 36 0.24 -13.38 8.44
C ILE A 36 1.59 -14.09 8.65
N PHE A 37 2.10 -14.12 9.88
CA PHE A 37 3.36 -14.78 10.23
C PHE A 37 3.22 -16.30 10.46
N GLU A 38 2.01 -16.77 10.73
CA GLU A 38 1.64 -18.18 10.95
C GLU A 38 1.13 -18.84 9.67
N LEU A 39 0.74 -18.03 8.68
CA LEU A 39 0.27 -18.49 7.38
C LEU A 39 1.40 -19.10 6.54
N ASN A 40 1.04 -20.06 5.69
CA ASN A 40 1.96 -20.72 4.77
C ASN A 40 2.31 -19.76 3.62
N ASP A 41 3.59 -19.41 3.52
CA ASP A 41 4.12 -18.45 2.56
C ASP A 41 4.17 -18.98 1.12
N ASN A 42 3.98 -20.28 0.91
CA ASN A 42 3.98 -20.91 -0.41
C ASN A 42 2.60 -20.92 -1.09
N ILE A 43 1.56 -20.42 -0.43
CA ILE A 43 0.21 -20.34 -1.00
C ILE A 43 -0.24 -18.90 -1.20
N GLY A 44 -1.01 -18.68 -2.28
CA GLY A 44 -1.66 -17.40 -2.54
C GLY A 44 -3.01 -17.32 -1.84
N TYR A 45 -3.34 -16.13 -1.35
CA TYR A 45 -4.57 -15.85 -0.63
C TYR A 45 -5.47 -14.88 -1.39
N MET A 46 -6.78 -15.12 -1.27
CA MET A 46 -7.81 -14.14 -1.56
C MET A 46 -8.28 -13.54 -0.22
N VAL A 47 -8.03 -12.25 -0.04
CA VAL A 47 -8.42 -11.53 1.17
C VAL A 47 -9.84 -11.00 1.02
N LYS A 48 -10.76 -11.40 1.90
CA LYS A 48 -12.11 -10.82 1.99
C LYS A 48 -12.05 -9.52 2.79
N SER A 49 -12.29 -8.40 2.12
CA SER A 49 -12.35 -7.07 2.71
C SER A 49 -13.80 -6.63 2.88
N GLY A 50 -14.15 -6.11 4.06
CA GLY A 50 -15.41 -5.41 4.27
C GLY A 50 -15.45 -4.01 3.66
N GLN A 51 -14.37 -3.57 3.02
CA GLN A 51 -14.24 -2.24 2.43
C GLN A 51 -14.79 -2.22 1.00
N ASP A 52 -15.24 -1.05 0.55
CA ASP A 52 -15.72 -0.84 -0.81
C ASP A 52 -14.53 -0.56 -1.74
N VAL A 53 -14.07 -1.61 -2.43
CA VAL A 53 -12.94 -1.56 -3.36
C VAL A 53 -13.33 -0.82 -4.64
N LEU A 54 -14.53 -1.05 -5.19
CA LEU A 54 -15.00 -0.38 -6.42
C LEU A 54 -15.10 1.13 -6.27
N SER A 55 -15.47 1.61 -5.08
CA SER A 55 -15.51 3.03 -4.77
C SER A 55 -14.17 3.60 -4.32
N SER A 56 -13.05 2.87 -4.48
CA SER A 56 -11.72 3.32 -4.04
C SER A 56 -11.66 3.69 -2.54
N ARG A 57 -12.52 3.07 -1.72
CA ARG A 57 -12.61 3.29 -0.26
C ARG A 57 -11.98 2.14 0.52
N SER A 58 -11.04 1.45 -0.12
CA SER A 58 -10.30 0.35 0.47
C SER A 58 -8.81 0.66 0.50
N LEU A 59 -8.11 0.10 1.49
CA LEU A 59 -6.65 0.08 1.51
C LEU A 59 -6.06 -0.67 0.30
N PHE A 60 -6.83 -1.54 -0.35
CA PHE A 60 -6.37 -2.34 -1.49
C PHE A 60 -6.41 -1.59 -2.82
N SER A 61 -7.16 -0.48 -2.91
CA SER A 61 -7.50 0.18 -4.18
C SER A 61 -6.25 0.65 -4.96
N ALA A 62 -5.22 1.14 -4.26
CA ALA A 62 -3.97 1.56 -4.88
C ALA A 62 -3.13 0.41 -5.48
N TYR A 63 -3.44 -0.83 -5.12
CA TYR A 63 -2.70 -2.03 -5.54
C TYR A 63 -3.43 -2.86 -6.60
N MET A 64 -4.57 -2.37 -7.06
CA MET A 64 -5.31 -2.97 -8.15
C MET A 64 -4.45 -3.09 -9.41
N LEU A 65 -4.41 -4.27 -10.01
CA LEU A 65 -3.71 -4.46 -11.29
C LEU A 65 -4.38 -3.66 -12.41
N ASP A 66 -5.71 -3.60 -12.38
CA ASP A 66 -6.54 -2.82 -13.28
C ASP A 66 -7.25 -1.74 -12.46
N PRO A 67 -6.59 -0.61 -12.17
CA PRO A 67 -7.19 0.46 -11.37
C PRO A 67 -8.41 1.03 -12.07
N SER A 68 -9.42 1.42 -11.30
CA SER A 68 -10.56 2.16 -11.82
C SER A 68 -10.15 3.60 -12.18
N ARG A 69 -10.93 4.26 -13.04
CA ARG A 69 -10.79 5.70 -13.33
C ARG A 69 -10.84 6.57 -12.07
N ARG A 70 -11.52 6.10 -11.03
CA ARG A 70 -11.57 6.77 -9.74
C ARG A 70 -10.24 6.63 -8.99
N ASP A 71 -9.61 5.46 -9.04
CA ASP A 71 -8.28 5.25 -8.46
C ASP A 71 -7.26 6.15 -9.15
N GLU A 72 -7.26 6.20 -10.49
CA GLU A 72 -6.41 7.11 -11.28
C GLU A 72 -6.63 8.58 -10.89
N TYR A 73 -7.89 8.98 -10.72
CA TYR A 73 -8.23 10.34 -10.29
C TYR A 73 -7.72 10.65 -8.87
N LEU A 74 -7.85 9.72 -7.93
CA LEU A 74 -7.35 9.90 -6.57
C LEU A 74 -5.83 10.00 -6.54
N ILE A 75 -5.13 9.16 -7.29
CA ILE A 75 -3.67 9.24 -7.48
C ILE A 75 -3.29 10.63 -8.00
N ALA A 76 -3.94 11.10 -9.06
CA ALA A 76 -3.67 12.41 -9.64
C ALA A 76 -3.96 13.58 -8.68
N ILE A 77 -5.02 13.51 -7.86
CA ILE A 77 -5.25 14.51 -6.81
C ILE A 77 -4.14 14.47 -5.77
N THR A 78 -3.76 13.28 -5.29
CA THR A 78 -2.71 13.14 -4.28
C THR A 78 -1.38 13.68 -4.80
N GLU A 79 -1.01 13.39 -6.04
CA GLU A 79 0.15 13.97 -6.72
C GLU A 79 0.10 15.49 -6.73
N ASN A 80 -1.02 16.07 -7.18
CA ASN A 80 -1.18 17.52 -7.23
C ASN A 80 -1.12 18.17 -5.84
N LEU A 81 -1.71 17.53 -4.83
CA LEU A 81 -1.68 18.01 -3.45
C LEU A 81 -0.25 17.99 -2.90
N LEU A 82 0.47 16.88 -3.06
CA LEU A 82 1.85 16.76 -2.58
C LEU A 82 2.78 17.74 -3.30
N ARG A 83 2.58 17.94 -4.61
CA ARG A 83 3.30 18.98 -5.36
C ARG A 83 3.03 20.36 -4.79
N HIS A 84 1.76 20.71 -4.52
CA HIS A 84 1.43 22.01 -3.94
C HIS A 84 2.04 22.19 -2.54
N VAL A 85 2.00 21.16 -1.69
CA VAL A 85 2.65 21.19 -0.37
C VAL A 85 4.15 21.41 -0.54
N LYS A 86 4.81 20.70 -1.47
CA LYS A 86 6.24 20.90 -1.77
C LYS A 86 6.53 22.34 -2.19
N GLU A 87 5.76 22.89 -3.12
CA GLU A 87 5.90 24.28 -3.58
C GLU A 87 5.78 25.28 -2.41
N GLU A 88 4.81 25.10 -1.52
CA GLU A 88 4.64 25.98 -0.35
C GLU A 88 5.78 25.83 0.67
N VAL A 89 6.28 24.61 0.89
CA VAL A 89 7.43 24.34 1.77
C VAL A 89 8.69 25.00 1.21
N GLU A 90 8.95 24.86 -0.10
CA GLU A 90 10.11 25.43 -0.77
C GLU A 90 10.08 26.95 -0.82
N LYS A 91 8.90 27.58 -0.99
CA LYS A 91 8.72 29.04 -0.86
C LYS A 91 9.17 29.58 0.50
N ASN A 92 9.11 28.76 1.54
CA ASN A 92 9.51 29.10 2.90
C ASN A 92 10.95 28.65 3.22
N ASN A 93 11.79 28.44 2.20
CA ASN A 93 13.19 27.98 2.34
C ASN A 93 13.32 26.68 3.16
N SER A 94 12.30 25.82 3.10
CA SER A 94 12.27 24.54 3.79
C SER A 94 12.35 23.41 2.78
N LYS A 95 12.81 22.22 3.22
CA LYS A 95 12.87 21.03 2.38
C LYS A 95 11.64 20.16 2.61
N PHE A 96 10.99 19.76 1.51
CA PHE A 96 9.92 18.77 1.55
C PHE A 96 10.49 17.37 1.49
N LEU A 97 10.07 16.49 2.41
CA LEU A 97 10.41 15.07 2.41
C LEU A 97 9.20 14.27 2.88
N VAL A 98 9.01 13.09 2.29
CA VAL A 98 8.06 12.09 2.77
C VAL A 98 8.85 10.91 3.29
N PHE A 99 8.63 10.53 4.55
CA PHE A 99 9.24 9.35 5.14
C PHE A 99 8.25 8.18 5.14
N TYR A 100 8.73 6.99 4.79
CA TYR A 100 7.94 5.77 4.85
C TYR A 100 8.73 4.65 5.55
N PRO A 101 8.33 4.24 6.76
CA PRO A 101 8.92 3.10 7.43
C PRO A 101 8.42 1.79 6.80
N VAL A 102 9.35 1.01 6.26
CA VAL A 102 9.06 -0.30 5.67
C VAL A 102 9.32 -1.39 6.69
N ARG A 103 8.29 -2.18 7.01
CA ARG A 103 8.44 -3.41 7.79
C ARG A 103 8.73 -4.56 6.84
N GLU A 104 10.01 -4.85 6.62
CA GLU A 104 10.43 -5.81 5.58
C GLU A 104 9.80 -7.21 5.79
N ASP A 105 9.69 -7.67 7.04
CA ASP A 105 9.09 -8.95 7.38
C ASP A 105 7.60 -9.05 7.03
N PHE A 106 6.85 -7.99 7.29
CA PHE A 106 5.41 -7.90 7.09
C PHE A 106 5.08 -7.62 5.63
N GLU A 107 5.69 -6.57 5.05
CA GLU A 107 5.39 -6.14 3.70
C GLU A 107 5.78 -7.22 2.70
N LYS A 108 6.98 -7.79 2.80
CA LYS A 108 7.42 -8.87 1.91
C LYS A 108 6.43 -10.04 1.93
N ARG A 109 5.96 -10.45 3.11
CA ARG A 109 4.95 -11.50 3.24
C ARG A 109 3.63 -11.09 2.60
N ALA A 110 3.12 -9.89 2.87
CA ALA A 110 1.87 -9.41 2.28
C ALA A 110 1.96 -9.35 0.75
N MET A 111 3.06 -8.82 0.20
CA MET A 111 3.33 -8.78 -1.24
C MET A 111 3.37 -10.17 -1.88
N GLN A 112 3.94 -11.15 -1.17
CA GLN A 112 4.03 -12.53 -1.66
C GLN A 112 2.69 -13.26 -1.58
N MET A 113 1.91 -13.03 -0.52
CA MET A 113 0.77 -13.88 -0.17
C MET A 113 -0.56 -13.36 -0.69
N ILE A 114 -0.79 -12.03 -0.71
CA ILE A 114 -2.06 -11.47 -1.20
C ILE A 114 -2.04 -11.46 -2.73
N LYS A 115 -2.92 -12.25 -3.35
CA LYS A 115 -3.05 -12.29 -4.82
C LYS A 115 -4.33 -11.63 -5.31
N CYS A 116 -5.40 -11.76 -4.54
CA CYS A 116 -6.69 -11.17 -4.85
C CYS A 116 -7.35 -10.59 -3.60
N VAL A 117 -8.26 -9.64 -3.81
CA VAL A 117 -9.17 -9.13 -2.78
C VAL A 117 -10.61 -9.32 -3.25
N SER A 118 -11.49 -9.69 -2.33
CA SER A 118 -12.93 -9.68 -2.53
C SER A 118 -13.52 -8.52 -1.73
N ASP A 119 -14.38 -7.70 -2.33
CA ASP A 119 -15.10 -6.63 -1.63
C ASP A 119 -16.34 -7.15 -0.88
N SER A 120 -17.08 -6.23 -0.25
CA SER A 120 -18.31 -6.52 0.49
C SER A 120 -19.50 -6.98 -0.37
N GLN A 121 -19.40 -6.82 -1.69
CA GLN A 121 -20.38 -7.30 -2.68
C GLN A 121 -19.91 -8.59 -3.36
N GLU A 122 -18.85 -9.21 -2.86
CA GLU A 122 -18.21 -10.40 -3.43
C GLU A 122 -17.66 -10.19 -4.86
N ASN A 123 -17.39 -8.93 -5.26
CA ASN A 123 -16.60 -8.66 -6.45
C ASN A 123 -15.13 -8.99 -6.17
N ILE A 124 -14.49 -9.66 -7.12
CA ILE A 124 -13.11 -10.13 -6.99
C ILE A 124 -12.18 -9.28 -7.85
N PHE A 125 -11.03 -8.97 -7.28
CA PHE A 125 -10.07 -8.02 -7.78
C PHE A 125 -8.66 -8.60 -7.66
N ARG A 126 -7.89 -8.56 -8.74
CA ARG A 126 -6.47 -8.92 -8.69
C ARG A 126 -5.65 -7.74 -8.17
N VAL A 127 -4.71 -8.05 -7.29
CA VAL A 127 -3.83 -7.03 -6.71
C VAL A 127 -2.37 -7.37 -6.91
N SER A 128 -1.55 -6.34 -7.05
CA SER A 128 -0.11 -6.39 -6.89
C SER A 128 0.23 -5.45 -5.74
N PHE A 129 0.24 -6.03 -4.54
CA PHE A 129 0.57 -5.30 -3.33
C PHE A 129 2.05 -4.91 -3.39
N ASP A 130 2.35 -3.61 -3.52
CA ASP A 130 3.70 -3.06 -3.56
C ASP A 130 3.64 -1.59 -3.11
N TYR A 131 3.78 -1.40 -1.79
CA TYR A 131 3.70 -0.09 -1.14
C TYR A 131 4.73 0.89 -1.69
N LYS A 132 5.95 0.41 -1.91
CA LYS A 132 7.05 1.24 -2.37
C LYS A 132 6.77 1.78 -3.78
N ASN A 133 6.37 0.91 -4.71
CA ASN A 133 6.06 1.34 -6.06
C ASN A 133 4.82 2.25 -6.09
N ALA A 134 3.82 2.03 -5.23
CA ALA A 134 2.67 2.92 -5.12
C ALA A 134 3.08 4.34 -4.65
N LEU A 135 3.96 4.44 -3.64
CA LEU A 135 4.48 5.72 -3.16
C LEU A 135 5.34 6.43 -4.22
N GLN A 136 6.18 5.68 -4.95
CA GLN A 136 7.05 6.23 -5.99
C GLN A 136 6.29 6.74 -7.22
N ARG A 137 5.02 6.36 -7.41
CA ARG A 137 4.16 6.98 -8.42
C ARG A 137 3.80 8.42 -8.07
N VAL A 138 3.60 8.68 -6.78
CA VAL A 138 3.04 9.95 -6.31
C VAL A 138 4.07 10.90 -5.69
N ILE A 139 5.24 10.39 -5.29
CA ILE A 139 6.30 11.16 -4.65
C ILE A 139 7.59 10.99 -5.47
N ALA A 140 8.25 12.11 -5.78
CA ALA A 140 9.54 12.08 -6.46
C ALA A 140 10.60 11.33 -5.62
N SER A 141 11.51 10.61 -6.28
CA SER A 141 12.44 9.71 -5.59
C SER A 141 13.43 10.41 -4.65
N ASP A 142 13.75 11.67 -4.94
CA ASP A 142 14.57 12.55 -4.11
C ASP A 142 13.84 13.02 -2.84
N ASP A 143 12.53 13.20 -2.92
CA ASP A 143 11.68 13.58 -1.78
C ASP A 143 11.29 12.38 -0.90
N LEU A 144 11.34 11.16 -1.42
CA LEU A 144 10.95 9.95 -0.70
C LEU A 144 12.12 9.36 0.09
N VAL A 145 11.95 9.22 1.40
CA VAL A 145 12.88 8.56 2.32
C VAL A 145 12.27 7.24 2.79
N ILE A 146 12.75 6.14 2.22
CA ILE A 146 12.37 4.79 2.63
C ILE A 146 13.25 4.34 3.78
N VAL A 147 12.64 3.96 4.91
CA VAL A 147 13.34 3.49 6.10
C VAL A 147 13.05 2.00 6.30
N ASN A 148 13.98 1.15 5.87
CA ASN A 148 13.83 -0.30 5.99
C ASN A 148 14.12 -0.78 7.42
N LEU A 149 13.17 -1.53 7.98
CA LEU A 149 13.23 -2.12 9.30
C LEU A 149 13.20 -3.65 9.16
N PRO A 150 14.04 -4.37 9.94
CA PRO A 150 14.05 -5.83 9.89
C PRO A 150 12.72 -6.46 10.33
N GLY A 151 11.85 -5.70 11.01
CA GLY A 151 10.61 -6.21 11.57
C GLY A 151 10.79 -6.80 12.96
N GLY A 152 9.84 -7.63 13.39
CA GLY A 152 9.82 -8.23 14.72
C GLY A 152 8.61 -7.84 15.57
N ASN A 153 8.18 -8.76 16.43
CA ASN A 153 7.02 -8.57 17.32
C ASN A 153 7.31 -7.55 18.43
N GLU A 154 8.57 -7.38 18.81
CA GLU A 154 9.04 -6.41 19.79
C GLU A 154 8.86 -4.96 19.34
N MET A 155 8.66 -4.71 18.04
CA MET A 155 8.50 -3.37 17.49
C MET A 155 7.07 -2.84 17.52
N VAL A 156 6.08 -3.69 17.79
CA VAL A 156 4.66 -3.32 17.69
C VAL A 156 3.97 -3.30 19.04
N VAL A 157 2.84 -2.61 19.11
CA VAL A 157 2.00 -2.56 20.32
C VAL A 157 1.49 -3.96 20.68
N SER A 158 1.02 -4.73 19.68
CA SER A 158 0.60 -6.12 19.87
C SER A 158 0.56 -6.90 18.55
N PRO A 159 0.40 -8.24 18.56
CA PRO A 159 0.21 -8.99 17.32
C PRO A 159 -0.97 -8.53 16.46
N SER A 160 -2.03 -8.02 17.06
CA SER A 160 -3.22 -7.48 16.37
C SER A 160 -3.16 -5.97 16.10
N ASP A 161 -2.24 -5.26 16.76
CA ASP A 161 -2.04 -3.83 16.60
C ASP A 161 -0.62 -3.58 16.08
N ARG A 162 -0.51 -3.42 14.77
CA ARG A 162 0.75 -3.29 14.05
C ARG A 162 1.35 -1.88 14.11
N HIS A 163 0.75 -0.94 14.84
CA HIS A 163 1.40 0.33 15.12
C HIS A 163 2.70 0.11 15.91
N PHE A 164 3.70 0.95 15.63
CA PHE A 164 4.96 0.89 16.37
C PHE A 164 4.73 1.27 17.84
N ASN A 165 5.34 0.50 18.73
CA ASN A 165 5.49 0.90 20.13
C ASN A 165 6.68 1.88 20.28
N ASP A 166 7.01 2.28 21.51
CA ASP A 166 8.10 3.23 21.76
C ASP A 166 9.46 2.76 21.20
N PHE A 167 9.78 1.48 21.37
CA PHE A 167 11.00 0.88 20.82
C PHE A 167 11.01 0.89 19.29
N GLY A 168 9.90 0.52 18.65
CA GLY A 168 9.75 0.56 17.20
C GLY A 168 9.91 1.97 16.66
N ASN A 169 9.28 2.97 17.29
CA ASN A 169 9.41 4.38 16.94
C ASN A 169 10.84 4.89 17.09
N GLU A 170 11.53 4.55 18.19
CA GLU A 170 12.93 4.92 18.40
C GLU A 170 13.82 4.37 17.27
N LEU A 171 13.63 3.10 16.89
CA LEU A 171 14.40 2.47 15.81
C LEU A 171 14.15 3.15 14.45
N VAL A 172 12.88 3.47 14.15
CA VAL A 172 12.50 4.23 12.94
C VAL A 172 13.20 5.58 12.92
N MET A 173 13.10 6.35 14.00
CA MET A 173 13.69 7.69 14.09
C MET A 173 15.21 7.65 13.98
N LYS A 174 15.87 6.67 14.60
CA LYS A 174 17.32 6.47 14.48
C LYS A 174 17.73 6.21 13.02
N LYS A 175 17.03 5.33 12.32
CA LYS A 175 17.32 5.01 10.90
C LYS A 175 16.97 6.17 9.97
N LEU A 176 15.89 6.89 10.25
CA LEU A 176 15.54 8.11 9.53
C LEU A 176 16.66 9.14 9.67
N ASN A 177 17.13 9.41 10.89
CA ASN A 177 18.23 10.33 11.13
C ASN A 177 19.50 9.96 10.33
N LEU A 178 19.90 8.68 10.35
CA LEU A 178 21.02 8.20 9.55
C LEU A 178 20.80 8.45 8.05
N SER A 179 19.61 8.14 7.53
CA SER A 179 19.27 8.35 6.12
C SER A 179 19.31 9.83 5.72
N LEU A 180 18.90 10.73 6.62
CA LEU A 180 18.94 12.18 6.39
C LEU A 180 20.37 12.73 6.42
N MET A 181 21.22 12.20 7.32
CA MET A 181 22.64 12.55 7.37
C MET A 181 23.38 12.13 6.09
N GLU A 182 23.15 10.90 5.60
CA GLU A 182 23.76 10.39 4.36
C GLU A 182 23.37 11.22 3.14
N ARG A 183 22.13 11.73 3.10
CA ARG A 183 21.64 12.60 2.03
C ARG A 183 22.16 14.04 2.10
N SER A 184 23.02 14.37 3.08
CA SER A 184 23.56 15.72 3.30
C SER A 184 22.48 16.81 3.34
N ILE A 185 21.31 16.48 3.89
CA ILE A 185 20.17 17.42 3.94
C ILE A 185 20.40 18.57 4.93
N PHE A 186 21.34 18.39 5.85
CA PHE A 186 21.68 19.35 6.90
C PHE A 186 23.14 19.82 6.86
N ASN A 187 23.83 19.67 5.71
CA ASN A 187 25.17 20.21 5.50
C ASN A 187 25.12 21.54 4.72
#